data_AF-A0A9E3CVI2-F1
#
_entry.id   AF-A0A9E3CVI2-F1
#
_cell.length_a   1.000
_cell.length_b   1.000
_cell.length_c   1.000
_cell.angle_alpha   90.00
_cell.angle_beta   90.00
_cell.angle_gamma   90.00
#
_symmetry.space_group_name_H-M   'P 1'
#
loop_
_entity.id
_entity.type
_entity.pdbx_description
1 polymer ?
#
loop_
_entity_poly.entity_id
_entity_poly.type
_entity_poly.pdbx_seq_one_letter_code
_entity_poly.pdbx_strand_id
1 'polypeptide(L)'
;MTDNNNIFGEKVKFLRKHRHWTQENLADRAGLSQSEVSRIEKGRFRDLNEETVRSLARAFEIAPETLAQNTPFATLFGQSETLVCGPVYEGLPFTAYFASALTGLDDERLTEVESLDEKVDQICRAYQHYPIFLYRPRLYTSPKFNPETSARAVYDIDQERVSTADLLILAAVFPSLGAGMELQLALQSCSSVVLLTKKGNPLSRMVQGCPAEKVIVEYDDLREVEEGLSEALRSLMPRLAELRLSHIDPQGETAGFELGDRIRRLRRDRGNMKAGELARMIGVDEAYIQTLETKHEQISNPSLKILRRIARALSTSEAYVISGQQVPIQQKDQRFNDHLRALDALVEETSMSAKDYKELWSEHVEKYQYALSLPGADNRVEIGGRQYWVERYDQLKKKISKGGKLF
;
A
#
# COMPACT_ATOMS: atom_id res chain seq x y z
N MET A 1 16.74 28.67 -12.13
CA MET A 1 17.40 27.63 -12.94
C MET A 1 17.37 26.35 -12.13
N THR A 2 16.31 25.55 -12.30
CA THR A 2 16.19 24.23 -11.68
C THR A 2 17.22 23.32 -12.35
N ASP A 3 18.14 22.75 -11.57
CA ASP A 3 19.12 21.79 -12.09
C ASP A 3 18.41 20.68 -12.86
N ASN A 4 18.71 20.49 -14.14
CA ASN A 4 18.04 19.49 -14.97
C ASN A 4 18.26 18.05 -14.46
N ASN A 5 19.33 17.81 -13.67
CA ASN A 5 19.56 16.56 -12.93
C ASN A 5 18.51 16.31 -11.83
N ASN A 6 17.90 17.36 -11.32
CA ASN A 6 16.86 17.28 -10.30
C ASN A 6 15.55 16.73 -10.88
N ILE A 7 15.24 17.00 -12.16
CA ILE A 7 14.03 16.50 -12.83
C ILE A 7 14.06 14.98 -12.94
N PHE A 8 15.19 14.41 -13.39
CA PHE A 8 15.36 12.95 -13.47
C PHE A 8 15.27 12.30 -12.09
N GLY A 9 15.95 12.88 -11.09
CA GLY A 9 15.92 12.39 -9.71
C GLY A 9 14.52 12.38 -9.12
N GLU A 10 13.77 13.47 -9.26
CA GLU A 10 12.39 13.55 -8.79
C GLU A 10 11.46 12.57 -9.53
N LYS A 11 11.70 12.30 -10.82
CA LYS A 11 10.96 11.30 -11.59
C LYS A 11 11.18 9.88 -11.08
N VAL A 12 12.44 9.49 -10.83
CA VAL A 12 12.79 8.20 -10.22
C VAL A 12 12.18 8.07 -8.84
N LYS A 13 12.30 9.12 -8.01
CA LYS A 13 11.74 9.17 -6.66
C LYS A 13 10.21 9.05 -6.67
N PHE A 14 9.54 9.72 -7.60
CA PHE A 14 8.10 9.59 -7.75
C PHE A 14 7.75 8.17 -8.18
N LEU A 15 8.36 7.62 -9.24
CA LEU A 15 8.05 6.27 -9.73
C LEU A 15 8.18 5.25 -8.61
N ARG A 16 9.24 5.39 -7.81
CA ARG A 16 9.47 4.60 -6.61
C ARG A 16 8.34 4.78 -5.59
N LYS A 17 8.00 6.02 -5.23
CA LYS A 17 6.92 6.31 -4.27
C LYS A 17 5.56 5.81 -4.76
N HIS A 18 5.27 5.92 -6.06
CA HIS A 18 4.03 5.45 -6.69
C HIS A 18 3.94 3.93 -6.74
N ARG A 19 5.09 3.23 -6.82
CA ARG A 19 5.16 1.78 -6.63
C ARG A 19 5.24 1.39 -5.14
N HIS A 20 5.15 2.36 -4.22
CA HIS A 20 5.28 2.20 -2.77
C HIS A 20 6.58 1.49 -2.36
N TRP A 21 7.65 1.71 -3.12
CA TRP A 21 8.95 1.11 -2.86
C TRP A 21 9.78 1.99 -1.91
N THR A 22 10.53 1.36 -1.02
CA THR A 22 11.65 2.03 -0.33
C THR A 22 12.82 2.23 -1.29
N GLN A 23 13.77 3.10 -0.95
CA GLN A 23 14.98 3.27 -1.78
C GLN A 23 15.77 1.97 -1.90
N GLU A 24 15.76 1.14 -0.86
CA GLU A 24 16.36 -0.19 -0.84
C GLU A 24 15.62 -1.15 -1.78
N ASN A 25 14.29 -1.12 -1.78
CA ASN A 25 13.49 -1.93 -2.71
C ASN A 25 13.76 -1.62 -4.19
N LEU A 26 13.95 -0.33 -4.52
CA LEU A 26 14.34 0.06 -5.87
C LEU A 26 15.77 -0.35 -6.18
N ALA A 27 16.69 -0.20 -5.22
CA ALA A 27 18.08 -0.59 -5.36
C ALA A 27 18.21 -2.08 -5.70
N ASP A 28 17.55 -2.95 -4.93
CA ASP A 28 17.53 -4.39 -5.16
C ASP A 28 17.00 -4.75 -6.57
N ARG A 29 15.91 -4.09 -6.99
CA ARG A 29 15.28 -4.33 -8.30
C ARG A 29 16.11 -3.81 -9.48
N ALA A 30 16.82 -2.70 -9.28
CA ALA A 30 17.66 -2.08 -10.29
C ALA A 30 19.08 -2.64 -10.32
N GLY A 31 19.46 -3.51 -9.38
CA GLY A 31 20.84 -3.97 -9.21
C GLY A 31 21.79 -2.84 -8.81
N LEU A 32 21.29 -1.84 -8.06
CA LEU A 32 22.04 -0.68 -7.57
C LEU A 32 22.17 -0.75 -6.06
N SER A 33 23.03 0.10 -5.47
CA SER A 33 23.03 0.31 -4.02
C SER A 33 21.96 1.33 -3.59
N GLN A 34 21.42 1.19 -2.38
CA GLN A 34 20.48 2.16 -1.81
C GLN A 34 21.07 3.58 -1.77
N SER A 35 22.38 3.70 -1.56
CA SER A 35 23.10 4.98 -1.58
C SER A 35 23.14 5.61 -2.97
N GLU A 36 23.27 4.81 -4.03
CA GLU A 36 23.17 5.30 -5.41
C GLU A 36 21.75 5.77 -5.73
N VAL A 37 20.72 5.01 -5.36
CA VAL A 37 19.32 5.43 -5.52
C VAL A 37 19.05 6.76 -4.80
N SER A 38 19.46 6.89 -3.54
CA SER A 38 19.34 8.14 -2.77
C SER A 38 20.05 9.32 -3.43
N ARG A 39 21.22 9.09 -4.04
CA ARG A 39 21.99 10.11 -4.76
C ARG A 39 21.30 10.52 -6.05
N ILE A 40 20.75 9.56 -6.78
CA ILE A 40 19.95 9.75 -8.00
C ILE A 40 18.71 10.57 -7.68
N GLU A 41 17.95 10.21 -6.66
CA GLU A 41 16.72 10.91 -6.29
C GLU A 41 16.93 12.35 -5.83
N LYS A 42 18.13 12.68 -5.32
CA LYS A 42 18.50 14.04 -4.89
C LYS A 42 19.13 14.88 -6.00
N GLY A 43 19.24 14.35 -7.23
CA GLY A 43 19.95 15.03 -8.32
C GLY A 43 21.46 15.15 -8.12
N ARG A 44 22.05 14.43 -7.14
CA ARG A 44 23.46 14.59 -6.71
C ARG A 44 24.42 13.65 -7.43
N PHE A 45 24.25 13.45 -8.73
CA PHE A 45 25.13 12.63 -9.56
C PHE A 45 25.76 13.51 -10.66
N ARG A 46 27.02 13.22 -11.00
CA ARG A 46 27.72 13.93 -12.09
C ARG A 46 27.36 13.33 -13.44
N ASP A 47 27.48 12.01 -13.56
CA ASP A 47 27.22 11.27 -14.79
C ASP A 47 26.38 10.02 -14.46
N LEU A 48 25.18 9.95 -15.03
CA LEU A 48 24.39 8.72 -15.10
C LEU A 48 24.67 8.08 -16.45
N ASN A 49 25.18 6.85 -16.46
CA ASN A 49 25.39 6.12 -17.70
C ASN A 49 24.06 5.53 -18.20
N GLU A 50 24.00 5.25 -19.50
CA GLU A 50 22.83 4.64 -20.16
C GLU A 50 22.41 3.33 -19.47
N GLU A 51 23.37 2.53 -19.01
CA GLU A 51 23.12 1.27 -18.31
C GLU A 51 22.36 1.46 -16.99
N THR A 52 22.66 2.50 -16.21
CA THR A 52 21.95 2.81 -14.96
C THR A 52 20.52 3.27 -15.26
N VAL A 53 20.34 4.11 -16.30
CA VAL A 53 19.00 4.53 -16.73
C VAL A 53 18.20 3.32 -17.23
N ARG A 54 18.81 2.42 -18.02
CA ARG A 54 18.19 1.16 -18.45
C ARG A 54 17.89 0.24 -17.28
N SER A 55 18.72 0.19 -16.25
CA SER A 55 18.50 -0.66 -15.07
C SER A 55 17.39 -0.13 -14.19
N LEU A 56 17.31 1.19 -13.98
CA LEU A 56 16.15 1.83 -13.33
C LEU A 56 14.88 1.65 -14.16
N ALA A 57 14.96 1.86 -15.47
CA ALA A 57 13.81 1.69 -16.37
C ALA A 57 13.31 0.25 -16.34
N ARG A 58 14.21 -0.75 -16.40
CA ARG A 58 13.89 -2.17 -16.18
C ARG A 58 13.27 -2.42 -14.81
N ALA A 59 13.81 -1.84 -13.75
CA ALA A 59 13.24 -1.98 -12.41
C ALA A 59 11.80 -1.43 -12.33
N PHE A 60 11.53 -0.31 -12.99
CA PHE A 60 10.18 0.26 -13.11
C PHE A 60 9.32 -0.37 -14.21
N GLU A 61 9.92 -1.27 -14.99
CA GLU A 61 9.39 -1.91 -16.19
C GLU A 61 9.00 -0.95 -17.32
N ILE A 62 9.44 0.31 -17.29
CA ILE A 62 9.15 1.29 -18.33
C ILE A 62 10.25 1.31 -19.41
N ALA A 63 9.93 1.87 -20.58
CA ALA A 63 10.94 2.12 -21.60
C ALA A 63 11.99 3.14 -21.08
N PRO A 64 13.30 2.92 -21.32
CA PRO A 64 14.36 3.86 -20.94
C PRO A 64 14.13 5.27 -21.49
N GLU A 65 13.58 5.38 -22.70
CA GLU A 65 13.16 6.60 -23.37
C GLU A 65 12.10 7.34 -22.54
N THR A 66 11.10 6.61 -22.04
CA THR A 66 10.05 7.15 -21.17
C THR A 66 10.61 7.64 -19.86
N LEU A 67 11.56 6.92 -19.24
CA LEU A 67 12.22 7.38 -18.02
C LEU A 67 13.05 8.65 -18.29
N ALA A 68 13.77 8.67 -19.40
CA ALA A 68 14.65 9.76 -19.81
C ALA A 68 13.93 10.99 -20.39
N GLN A 69 12.67 10.85 -20.82
CA GLN A 69 11.89 11.92 -21.43
C GLN A 69 11.83 13.16 -20.53
N ASN A 70 12.02 14.34 -21.15
CA ASN A 70 12.07 15.65 -20.49
C ASN A 70 13.21 15.81 -19.47
N THR A 71 14.29 15.03 -19.62
CA THR A 71 15.51 15.15 -18.83
C THR A 71 16.73 15.25 -19.77
N PRO A 72 17.91 15.67 -19.28
CA PRO A 72 19.14 15.67 -20.09
C PRO A 72 19.50 14.31 -20.67
N PHE A 73 18.98 13.23 -20.10
CA PHE A 73 19.24 11.85 -20.50
C PHE A 73 18.44 11.41 -21.73
N ALA A 74 17.47 12.20 -22.21
CA ALA A 74 16.71 11.88 -23.41
C ALA A 74 17.61 11.69 -24.65
N THR A 75 18.75 12.39 -24.70
CA THR A 75 19.73 12.29 -25.79
C THR A 75 20.46 10.95 -25.84
N LEU A 76 20.48 10.17 -24.73
CA LEU A 76 21.11 8.86 -24.68
C LEU A 76 20.38 7.80 -25.52
N PHE A 77 19.09 8.02 -25.82
CA PHE A 77 18.24 7.01 -26.47
C PHE A 77 17.83 7.38 -27.90
N GLY A 78 18.45 8.43 -28.47
CA GLY A 78 18.13 8.92 -29.81
C GLY A 78 16.77 9.65 -29.87
N GLN A 79 16.56 10.44 -30.92
CA GLN A 79 15.29 11.11 -31.16
C GLN A 79 14.21 10.07 -31.52
N SER A 80 13.50 9.54 -30.54
CA SER A 80 12.17 8.99 -30.80
C SER A 80 11.25 10.16 -31.10
N GLU A 81 10.63 10.15 -32.28
CA GLU A 81 9.87 11.26 -32.86
C GLU A 81 8.92 11.88 -31.83
N THR A 82 9.26 13.10 -31.38
CA THR A 82 8.34 13.97 -30.67
C THR A 82 7.15 14.26 -31.60
N LEU A 83 6.04 13.55 -31.41
CA LEU A 83 4.76 13.98 -31.96
C LEU A 83 4.21 15.10 -31.08
N VAL A 84 4.21 16.29 -31.67
CA VAL A 84 3.62 17.52 -31.14
C VAL A 84 2.11 17.44 -31.30
N CYS A 85 1.35 17.35 -30.20
CA CYS A 85 0.09 18.09 -29.98
C CYS A 85 -0.61 17.72 -28.67
N GLY A 86 -0.92 18.74 -27.86
CA GLY A 86 -1.74 18.67 -26.64
C GLY A 86 -0.97 19.06 -25.38
N PRO A 87 -1.63 19.65 -24.35
CA PRO A 87 -0.99 19.86 -23.06
C PRO A 87 -0.65 18.48 -22.47
N VAL A 88 0.61 18.07 -22.60
CA VAL A 88 1.12 16.84 -22.02
C VAL A 88 0.95 16.95 -20.51
N TYR A 89 0.25 16.01 -19.89
CA TYR A 89 0.30 15.86 -18.45
C TYR A 89 1.77 15.69 -18.04
N GLU A 90 2.38 16.70 -17.41
CA GLU A 90 3.78 16.68 -16.97
C GLU A 90 4.05 15.69 -15.82
N GLY A 91 3.00 15.02 -15.32
CA GLY A 91 3.13 13.99 -14.30
C GLY A 91 3.53 12.62 -14.87
N LEU A 92 3.73 11.67 -13.97
CA LEU A 92 4.18 10.33 -14.31
C LEU A 92 3.18 9.51 -15.13
N PRO A 93 3.66 8.46 -15.84
CA PRO A 93 2.79 7.52 -16.53
C PRO A 93 1.76 6.88 -15.60
N PHE A 94 0.57 6.65 -16.15
CA PHE A 94 -0.42 5.76 -15.57
C PHE A 94 0.01 4.33 -15.79
N THR A 95 -0.40 3.46 -14.89
CA THR A 95 -0.12 2.03 -14.92
C THR A 95 -1.42 1.28 -15.18
N ALA A 96 -1.39 0.44 -16.19
CA ALA A 96 -2.47 -0.45 -16.55
C ALA A 96 -2.02 -1.91 -16.36
N TYR A 97 -2.95 -2.81 -16.05
CA TYR A 97 -2.71 -4.24 -15.97
C TYR A 97 -3.60 -4.99 -16.97
N PHE A 98 -3.02 -5.86 -17.81
CA PHE A 98 -3.76 -6.68 -18.76
C PHE A 98 -4.15 -8.03 -18.16
N ALA A 99 -5.41 -8.16 -17.75
CA ALA A 99 -5.98 -9.37 -17.17
C ALA A 99 -6.61 -10.26 -18.25
N SER A 100 -6.22 -11.53 -18.34
CA SER A 100 -6.75 -12.45 -19.36
C SER A 100 -6.64 -13.93 -18.95
N ALA A 101 -7.16 -14.83 -19.80
CA ALA A 101 -6.95 -16.25 -19.64
C ALA A 101 -5.55 -16.65 -20.15
N LEU A 102 -4.74 -17.29 -19.30
CA LEU A 102 -3.38 -17.76 -19.66
C LEU A 102 -3.19 -19.28 -19.44
N THR A 103 -4.17 -19.96 -18.84
CA THR A 103 -4.11 -21.39 -18.49
C THR A 103 -5.28 -22.15 -19.09
N GLY A 104 -5.04 -23.36 -19.58
CA GLY A 104 -6.10 -24.23 -20.13
C GLY A 104 -6.61 -23.83 -21.51
N LEU A 105 -5.82 -23.07 -22.27
CA LEU A 105 -6.10 -22.70 -23.65
C LEU A 105 -5.34 -23.62 -24.62
N ASP A 106 -5.94 -23.91 -25.77
CA ASP A 106 -5.25 -24.47 -26.93
C ASP A 106 -4.46 -23.38 -27.67
N ASP A 107 -3.64 -23.78 -28.66
CA ASP A 107 -2.76 -22.85 -29.38
C ASP A 107 -3.51 -21.78 -30.17
N GLU A 108 -4.71 -22.08 -30.69
CA GLU A 108 -5.53 -21.11 -31.42
C GLU A 108 -6.06 -20.02 -30.48
N ARG A 109 -6.64 -20.42 -29.34
CA ARG A 109 -7.15 -19.51 -28.33
C ARG A 109 -6.04 -18.70 -27.66
N LEU A 110 -4.88 -19.31 -27.43
CA LEU A 110 -3.71 -18.61 -26.92
C LEU A 110 -3.27 -17.52 -27.91
N THR A 111 -3.18 -17.87 -29.20
CA THR A 111 -2.85 -16.91 -30.27
C THR A 111 -3.83 -15.74 -30.31
N GLU A 112 -5.12 -16.00 -30.09
CA GLU A 112 -6.15 -14.96 -30.00
C GLU A 112 -5.90 -13.99 -28.83
N VAL A 113 -5.64 -14.53 -27.63
CA VAL A 113 -5.32 -13.71 -26.45
C VAL A 113 -4.02 -12.91 -26.67
N GLU A 114 -3.00 -13.52 -27.28
CA GLU A 114 -1.74 -12.85 -27.60
C GLU A 114 -1.92 -11.72 -28.60
N SER A 115 -2.74 -11.91 -29.63
CA SER A 115 -3.05 -10.87 -30.62
C SER A 115 -3.79 -9.70 -30.00
N LEU A 116 -4.72 -9.98 -29.07
CA LEU A 116 -5.41 -8.94 -28.32
C LEU A 116 -4.47 -8.20 -27.38
N ASP A 117 -3.63 -8.92 -26.64
CA ASP A 117 -2.59 -8.39 -25.74
C ASP A 117 -1.65 -7.42 -26.46
N GLU A 118 -1.11 -7.81 -27.63
CA GLU A 118 -0.29 -6.93 -28.49
C GLU A 118 -1.06 -5.70 -28.95
N LYS A 119 -2.33 -5.85 -29.38
CA LYS A 119 -3.15 -4.73 -29.83
C LYS A 119 -3.41 -3.74 -28.69
N VAL A 120 -3.71 -4.22 -27.49
CA VAL A 120 -3.92 -3.36 -26.31
C VAL A 120 -2.64 -2.61 -25.93
N ASP A 121 -1.48 -3.28 -25.94
CA ASP A 121 -0.18 -2.62 -25.71
C ASP A 121 0.08 -1.52 -26.75
N GLN A 122 -0.18 -1.81 -28.03
CA GLN A 122 -0.05 -0.82 -29.11
C GLN A 122 -0.93 0.41 -28.85
N ILE A 123 -2.19 0.23 -28.46
CA ILE A 123 -3.14 1.32 -28.17
C ILE A 123 -2.67 2.14 -26.97
N CYS A 124 -2.28 1.49 -25.87
CA CYS A 124 -1.78 2.16 -24.68
C CYS A 124 -0.52 3.00 -24.97
N ARG A 125 0.42 2.48 -25.77
CA ARG A 125 1.63 3.21 -26.17
C ARG A 125 1.35 4.37 -27.12
N ALA A 126 0.38 4.20 -28.02
CA ALA A 126 -0.01 5.23 -28.98
C ALA A 126 -0.86 6.34 -28.36
N TYR A 127 -1.39 6.15 -27.15
CA TYR A 127 -2.27 7.12 -26.50
C TYR A 127 -1.49 8.36 -26.03
N GLN A 128 -1.68 9.48 -26.74
CA GLN A 128 -0.82 10.67 -26.63
C GLN A 128 -1.16 11.60 -25.45
N HIS A 129 -2.40 11.57 -24.94
CA HIS A 129 -2.86 12.54 -23.94
C HIS A 129 -2.28 12.27 -22.55
N TYR A 130 -2.19 10.99 -22.18
CA TYR A 130 -1.65 10.56 -20.90
C TYR A 130 -0.75 9.34 -21.16
N PRO A 131 0.52 9.35 -20.72
CA PRO A 131 1.38 8.19 -20.90
C PRO A 131 0.84 7.01 -20.09
N ILE A 132 0.61 5.86 -20.73
CA ILE A 132 0.09 4.64 -20.08
C ILE A 132 1.12 3.51 -20.26
N PHE A 133 1.49 2.89 -19.15
CA PHE A 133 2.33 1.70 -19.11
C PHE A 133 1.47 0.47 -18.85
N LEU A 134 1.46 -0.49 -19.78
CA LEU A 134 0.71 -1.74 -19.64
C LEU A 134 1.59 -2.87 -19.10
N TYR A 135 1.27 -3.36 -17.91
CA TYR A 135 1.81 -4.62 -17.40
C TYR A 135 1.10 -5.81 -18.03
N ARG A 136 1.88 -6.73 -18.60
CA ARG A 136 1.40 -7.87 -19.38
C ARG A 136 1.85 -9.18 -18.71
N PRO A 137 1.02 -9.82 -17.86
CA PRO A 137 1.41 -10.99 -17.06
C PRO A 137 1.95 -12.14 -17.91
N ARG A 138 1.49 -12.26 -19.15
CA ARG A 138 1.99 -13.21 -20.13
C ARG A 138 3.53 -13.22 -20.23
N LEU A 139 4.15 -12.06 -20.17
CA LEU A 139 5.59 -11.88 -20.34
C LEU A 139 6.41 -12.22 -19.08
N TYR A 140 5.79 -12.27 -17.89
CA TYR A 140 6.50 -12.33 -16.61
C TYR A 140 6.09 -13.49 -15.70
N THR A 141 4.80 -13.85 -15.70
CA THR A 141 4.22 -14.81 -14.76
C THR A 141 3.47 -15.95 -15.45
N SER A 142 3.43 -15.99 -16.78
CA SER A 142 2.75 -17.08 -17.49
C SER A 142 3.42 -18.43 -17.25
N PRO A 143 2.63 -19.52 -17.15
CA PRO A 143 3.17 -20.86 -17.01
C PRO A 143 3.96 -21.33 -18.25
N LYS A 144 3.65 -20.79 -19.44
CA LYS A 144 4.30 -21.15 -20.69
C LYS A 144 5.70 -20.53 -20.82
N PHE A 145 5.85 -19.25 -20.48
CA PHE A 145 7.11 -18.52 -20.66
C PHE A 145 7.95 -18.47 -19.38
N ASN A 146 7.34 -18.67 -18.21
CA ASN A 146 7.99 -18.56 -16.91
C ASN A 146 7.66 -19.76 -15.99
N PRO A 147 7.93 -21.02 -16.43
CA PRO A 147 7.55 -22.23 -15.69
C PRO A 147 8.26 -22.37 -14.33
N GLU A 148 9.42 -21.73 -14.18
CA GLU A 148 10.22 -21.75 -12.95
C GLU A 148 9.65 -20.85 -11.85
N THR A 149 8.74 -19.94 -12.19
CA THR A 149 8.13 -19.01 -11.23
C THR A 149 7.13 -19.78 -10.36
N SER A 150 7.44 -19.91 -9.07
CA SER A 150 6.55 -20.59 -8.13
C SER A 150 5.16 -19.95 -8.07
N ALA A 151 4.12 -20.75 -7.80
CA ALA A 151 2.74 -20.25 -7.66
C ALA A 151 2.62 -19.12 -6.62
N ARG A 152 3.43 -19.16 -5.55
CA ARG A 152 3.46 -18.09 -4.56
C ARG A 152 4.03 -16.80 -5.14
N ALA A 153 5.13 -16.89 -5.88
CA ALA A 153 5.74 -15.74 -6.52
C ALA A 153 4.80 -15.12 -7.57
N VAL A 154 4.09 -15.94 -8.37
CA VAL A 154 3.05 -15.47 -9.30
C VAL A 154 2.00 -14.66 -8.55
N TYR A 155 1.42 -15.22 -7.47
CA TYR A 155 0.44 -14.51 -6.66
C TYR A 155 0.97 -13.18 -6.12
N ASP A 156 2.19 -13.16 -5.56
CA ASP A 156 2.76 -11.95 -4.96
C ASP A 156 3.05 -10.87 -6.00
N ILE A 157 3.55 -11.24 -7.18
CA ILE A 157 3.84 -10.32 -8.28
C ILE A 157 2.55 -9.74 -8.83
N ASP A 158 1.58 -10.59 -9.18
CA ASP A 158 0.32 -10.15 -9.78
C ASP A 158 -0.52 -9.34 -8.78
N GLN A 159 -0.54 -9.72 -7.50
CA GLN A 159 -1.17 -8.90 -6.45
C GLN A 159 -0.53 -7.52 -6.36
N GLU A 160 0.79 -7.41 -6.32
CA GLU A 160 1.48 -6.11 -6.26
C GLU A 160 1.16 -5.27 -7.51
N ARG A 161 1.15 -5.88 -8.70
CA ARG A 161 0.93 -5.20 -9.98
C ARG A 161 -0.51 -4.73 -10.16
N VAL A 162 -1.50 -5.56 -9.83
CA VAL A 162 -2.92 -5.15 -9.90
C VAL A 162 -3.23 -4.12 -8.83
N SER A 163 -2.77 -4.33 -7.59
CA SER A 163 -3.13 -3.44 -6.48
C SER A 163 -2.56 -2.03 -6.59
N THR A 164 -1.53 -1.83 -7.44
CA THR A 164 -0.91 -0.53 -7.69
C THR A 164 -1.23 0.05 -9.07
N ALA A 165 -2.05 -0.65 -9.88
CA ALA A 165 -2.47 -0.17 -11.19
C ALA A 165 -3.59 0.87 -11.08
N ASP A 166 -3.57 1.87 -11.93
CA ASP A 166 -4.65 2.85 -12.09
C ASP A 166 -5.82 2.29 -12.89
N LEU A 167 -5.49 1.37 -13.81
CA LEU A 167 -6.42 0.78 -14.76
C LEU A 167 -6.25 -0.73 -14.82
N LEU A 168 -7.34 -1.47 -14.75
CA LEU A 168 -7.39 -2.87 -15.14
C LEU A 168 -8.02 -2.98 -16.53
N ILE A 169 -7.31 -3.54 -17.50
CA ILE A 169 -7.87 -3.91 -18.80
C ILE A 169 -8.13 -5.42 -18.77
N LEU A 170 -9.39 -5.80 -18.60
CA LEU A 170 -9.82 -7.19 -18.47
C LEU A 170 -10.34 -7.72 -19.81
N ALA A 171 -9.59 -8.63 -20.43
CA ALA A 171 -10.00 -9.38 -21.60
C ALA A 171 -10.85 -10.60 -21.20
N ALA A 172 -12.17 -10.41 -21.15
CA ALA A 172 -13.14 -11.46 -20.86
C ALA A 172 -13.54 -12.24 -22.12
N VAL A 173 -12.52 -12.79 -22.80
CA VAL A 173 -12.67 -13.61 -24.02
C VAL A 173 -12.93 -15.07 -23.67
N PHE A 174 -12.14 -15.59 -22.73
CA PHE A 174 -12.24 -16.96 -22.23
C PHE A 174 -12.39 -16.97 -20.69
N PRO A 175 -13.03 -18.00 -20.11
CA PRO A 175 -13.11 -18.13 -18.66
C PRO A 175 -11.73 -18.18 -18.00
N SER A 176 -11.51 -17.35 -16.97
CA SER A 176 -10.24 -17.29 -16.24
C SER A 176 -10.49 -17.04 -14.75
N LEU A 177 -10.03 -17.98 -13.90
CA LEU A 177 -10.09 -17.82 -12.44
C LEU A 177 -9.15 -16.69 -11.97
N GLY A 178 -7.94 -16.63 -12.53
CA GLY A 178 -6.95 -15.59 -12.23
C GLY A 178 -7.47 -14.20 -12.56
N ALA A 179 -8.01 -14.02 -13.77
CA ALA A 179 -8.58 -12.73 -14.18
C ALA A 179 -9.79 -12.32 -13.31
N GLY A 180 -10.55 -13.29 -12.79
CA GLY A 180 -11.59 -13.03 -11.80
C GLY A 180 -11.03 -12.53 -10.44
N MET A 181 -9.90 -13.07 -9.99
CA MET A 181 -9.19 -12.59 -8.79
C MET A 181 -8.63 -11.18 -9.02
N GLU A 182 -8.05 -10.93 -10.18
CA GLU A 182 -7.51 -9.62 -10.58
C GLU A 182 -8.61 -8.55 -10.62
N LEU A 183 -9.81 -8.86 -11.12
CA LEU A 183 -10.96 -7.95 -11.05
C LEU A 183 -11.34 -7.58 -9.61
N GLN A 184 -11.30 -8.55 -8.70
CA GLN A 184 -11.60 -8.31 -7.28
C GLN A 184 -10.52 -7.47 -6.59
N LEU A 185 -9.25 -7.66 -6.96
CA LEU A 185 -8.13 -6.84 -6.48
C LEU A 185 -8.24 -5.40 -7.00
N ALA A 186 -8.53 -5.22 -8.29
CA ALA A 186 -8.76 -3.89 -8.88
C ALA A 186 -9.88 -3.12 -8.16
N LEU A 187 -11.00 -3.79 -7.84
CA LEU A 187 -12.06 -3.19 -7.03
C LEU A 187 -11.56 -2.77 -5.64
N GLN A 188 -10.74 -3.59 -4.98
CA GLN A 188 -10.21 -3.29 -3.64
C GLN A 188 -9.18 -2.15 -3.65
N SER A 189 -8.49 -1.96 -4.76
CA SER A 189 -7.52 -0.88 -4.98
C SER A 189 -8.11 0.36 -5.64
N CYS A 190 -9.42 0.39 -5.88
CA CYS A 190 -10.11 1.49 -6.55
C CYS A 190 -9.61 1.78 -7.97
N SER A 191 -9.08 0.77 -8.67
CA SER A 191 -8.69 0.88 -10.08
C SER A 191 -9.93 0.93 -10.97
N SER A 192 -9.91 1.77 -12.00
CA SER A 192 -10.93 1.74 -13.05
C SER A 192 -10.77 0.49 -13.91
N VAL A 193 -11.86 -0.01 -14.48
CA VAL A 193 -11.83 -1.24 -15.28
C VAL A 193 -12.32 -0.97 -16.70
N VAL A 194 -11.55 -1.40 -17.69
CA VAL A 194 -12.04 -1.56 -19.08
C VAL A 194 -12.24 -3.04 -19.33
N LEU A 195 -13.47 -3.43 -19.62
CA LEU A 195 -13.83 -4.82 -19.90
C LEU A 195 -13.93 -5.03 -21.41
N LEU A 196 -12.99 -5.77 -21.98
CA LEU A 196 -13.02 -6.16 -23.39
C LEU A 196 -13.78 -7.49 -23.51
N THR A 197 -14.81 -7.53 -24.34
CA THR A 197 -15.58 -8.75 -24.59
C THR A 197 -15.98 -8.89 -26.05
N LYS A 198 -16.02 -10.12 -26.56
CA LYS A 198 -16.51 -10.37 -27.92
C LYS A 198 -18.03 -10.17 -27.97
N LYS A 199 -18.57 -9.58 -29.04
CA LYS A 199 -20.03 -9.44 -29.17
C LYS A 199 -20.70 -10.81 -29.12
N GLY A 200 -21.78 -10.90 -28.34
CA GLY A 200 -22.50 -12.14 -28.11
C GLY A 200 -21.80 -13.15 -27.20
N ASN A 201 -20.59 -12.87 -26.69
CA ASN A 201 -19.92 -13.76 -25.74
C ASN A 201 -20.57 -13.60 -24.35
N PRO A 202 -21.10 -14.69 -23.75
CA PRO A 202 -21.73 -14.59 -22.44
C PRO A 202 -20.71 -14.28 -21.34
N LEU A 203 -20.85 -13.11 -20.72
CA LEU A 203 -20.09 -12.74 -19.54
C LEU A 203 -20.64 -13.42 -18.27
N SER A 204 -19.73 -13.75 -17.35
CA SER A 204 -20.11 -14.26 -16.03
C SER A 204 -20.99 -13.25 -15.29
N ARG A 205 -22.11 -13.71 -14.71
CA ARG A 205 -22.99 -12.89 -13.86
C ARG A 205 -22.25 -12.23 -12.69
N MET A 206 -21.18 -12.86 -12.18
CA MET A 206 -20.36 -12.30 -11.11
C MET A 206 -19.46 -11.15 -11.60
N VAL A 207 -18.94 -11.25 -12.83
CA VAL A 207 -18.18 -10.16 -13.47
C VAL A 207 -19.11 -8.99 -13.82
N GLN A 208 -20.28 -9.30 -14.38
CA GLN A 208 -21.32 -8.30 -14.69
C GLN A 208 -21.79 -7.56 -13.42
N GLY A 209 -22.03 -8.30 -12.33
CA GLY A 209 -22.49 -7.77 -11.05
C GLY A 209 -21.39 -7.16 -10.17
N CYS A 210 -20.11 -7.26 -10.55
CA CYS A 210 -19.02 -6.63 -9.81
C CYS A 210 -19.25 -5.12 -9.76
N PRO A 211 -19.22 -4.44 -8.60
CA PRO A 211 -19.53 -3.02 -8.50
C PRO A 211 -18.36 -2.10 -8.92
N ALA A 212 -17.28 -2.63 -9.48
CA ALA A 212 -16.19 -1.82 -10.01
C ALA A 212 -16.69 -0.85 -11.10
N GLU A 213 -16.10 0.34 -11.18
CA GLU A 213 -16.34 1.27 -12.28
C GLU A 213 -15.81 0.65 -13.57
N LYS A 214 -16.73 0.26 -14.46
CA LYS A 214 -16.44 -0.50 -15.68
C LYS A 214 -16.88 0.27 -16.91
N VAL A 215 -16.00 0.39 -17.89
CA VAL A 215 -16.34 0.71 -19.28
C VAL A 215 -16.29 -0.58 -20.07
N ILE A 216 -17.39 -0.97 -20.70
CA ILE A 216 -17.47 -2.20 -21.49
C ILE A 216 -17.20 -1.85 -22.95
N VAL A 217 -16.24 -2.54 -23.54
CA VAL A 217 -15.92 -2.47 -24.97
C VAL A 217 -16.26 -3.82 -25.58
N GLU A 218 -17.36 -3.84 -26.32
CA GLU A 218 -17.74 -5.00 -27.13
C GLU A 218 -17.08 -4.90 -28.50
N TYR A 219 -16.51 -6.00 -28.99
CA TYR A 219 -15.80 -6.02 -30.27
C TYR A 219 -15.98 -7.35 -31.02
N ASP A 220 -15.86 -7.33 -32.35
CA ASP A 220 -15.74 -8.54 -33.18
C ASP A 220 -14.32 -8.72 -33.73
N ASP A 221 -13.62 -7.62 -34.00
CA ASP A 221 -12.26 -7.62 -34.55
C ASP A 221 -11.33 -6.61 -33.83
N LEU A 222 -10.04 -6.67 -34.13
CA LEU A 222 -9.03 -5.84 -33.48
C LEU A 222 -9.11 -4.34 -33.82
N ARG A 223 -9.83 -3.95 -34.89
CA ARG A 223 -10.06 -2.53 -35.20
C ARG A 223 -11.13 -1.97 -34.27
N GLU A 224 -12.19 -2.73 -34.01
CA GLU A 224 -13.19 -2.35 -33.02
C GLU A 224 -12.61 -2.27 -31.60
N VAL A 225 -11.63 -3.13 -31.26
CA VAL A 225 -10.86 -2.98 -30.01
C VAL A 225 -10.12 -1.65 -29.98
N GLU A 226 -9.46 -1.27 -31.08
CA GLU A 226 -8.71 -0.02 -31.20
C GLU A 226 -9.60 1.21 -31.02
N GLU A 227 -10.73 1.25 -31.72
CA GLU A 227 -11.72 2.32 -31.61
C GLU A 227 -12.32 2.39 -30.20
N GLY A 228 -12.81 1.26 -29.69
CA GLY A 228 -13.51 1.19 -28.42
C GLY A 228 -12.62 1.43 -27.20
N LEU A 229 -11.42 0.85 -27.16
CA LEU A 229 -10.46 1.11 -26.08
C LEU A 229 -9.96 2.55 -26.12
N SER A 230 -9.71 3.13 -27.30
CA SER A 230 -9.30 4.53 -27.41
C SER A 230 -10.36 5.49 -26.88
N GLU A 231 -11.65 5.23 -27.15
CA GLU A 231 -12.76 6.00 -26.58
C GLU A 231 -12.85 5.81 -25.06
N ALA A 232 -12.74 4.57 -24.57
CA ALA A 232 -12.74 4.29 -23.14
C ALA A 232 -11.63 5.04 -22.40
N LEU A 233 -10.40 5.05 -22.95
CA LEU A 233 -9.29 5.82 -22.40
C LEU A 233 -9.56 7.33 -22.45
N ARG A 234 -10.07 7.87 -23.56
CA ARG A 234 -10.45 9.29 -23.67
C ARG A 234 -11.45 9.72 -22.60
N SER A 235 -12.38 8.84 -22.25
CA SER A 235 -13.37 9.10 -21.19
C SER A 235 -12.77 8.98 -19.78
N LEU A 236 -12.00 7.93 -19.52
CA LEU A 236 -11.51 7.59 -18.16
C LEU A 236 -10.32 8.43 -17.71
N MET A 237 -9.35 8.65 -18.61
CA MET A 237 -8.04 9.18 -18.23
C MET A 237 -8.08 10.60 -17.62
N PRO A 238 -8.89 11.55 -18.11
CA PRO A 238 -8.98 12.87 -17.48
C PRO A 238 -9.39 12.81 -16.01
N ARG A 239 -10.36 11.95 -15.68
CA ARG A 239 -10.83 11.76 -14.29
C ARG A 239 -9.79 11.05 -13.43
N LEU A 240 -9.11 10.04 -13.97
CA LEU A 240 -8.00 9.37 -13.26
C LEU A 240 -6.86 10.34 -12.96
N ALA A 241 -6.56 11.26 -13.87
CA ALA A 241 -5.57 12.31 -13.65
C ALA A 241 -5.99 13.28 -12.55
N GLU A 242 -7.25 13.70 -12.51
CA GLU A 242 -7.79 14.53 -11.44
C GLU A 242 -7.71 13.83 -10.07
N LEU A 243 -8.14 12.56 -10.00
CA LEU A 243 -8.04 11.75 -8.77
C LEU A 243 -6.59 11.64 -8.29
N ARG A 244 -5.66 11.33 -9.20
CA ARG A 244 -4.23 11.24 -8.89
C ARG A 244 -3.69 12.56 -8.33
N LEU A 245 -4.03 13.70 -8.94
CA LEU A 245 -3.61 15.03 -8.46
C LEU A 245 -4.20 15.36 -7.09
N SER A 246 -5.47 15.00 -6.85
CA SER A 246 -6.15 15.24 -5.56
C SER A 246 -5.58 14.39 -4.40
N HIS A 247 -4.95 13.27 -4.73
CA HIS A 247 -4.30 12.36 -3.79
C HIS A 247 -2.80 12.62 -3.60
N ILE A 248 -2.21 13.60 -4.31
CA ILE A 248 -0.88 14.09 -3.96
C ILE A 248 -1.03 14.84 -2.64
N ASP A 249 -0.61 14.20 -1.55
CA ASP A 249 -0.46 14.88 -0.27
C ASP A 249 0.45 16.11 -0.45
N PRO A 250 -0.06 17.34 -0.27
CA PRO A 250 0.72 18.57 -0.43
C PRO A 250 1.91 18.65 0.53
N GLN A 251 1.90 17.86 1.62
CA GLN A 251 2.98 17.83 2.61
C GLN A 251 4.03 16.75 2.34
N GLY A 252 3.83 15.89 1.34
CA GLY A 252 4.79 14.85 0.97
C GLY A 252 5.01 13.77 2.05
N GLU A 253 4.17 13.75 3.08
CA GLU A 253 4.04 12.69 4.05
C GLU A 253 3.24 11.57 3.39
N THR A 254 3.93 10.81 2.53
CA THR A 254 3.67 9.38 2.43
C THR A 254 3.78 8.83 3.86
N ALA A 255 2.68 8.88 4.62
CA ALA A 255 2.56 8.25 5.92
C ALA A 255 3.04 6.83 5.70
N GLY A 256 4.18 6.53 6.32
CA GLY A 256 4.98 5.37 5.99
C GLY A 256 4.24 4.07 6.29
N PHE A 257 4.94 2.97 6.05
CA PHE A 257 4.57 1.60 6.36
C PHE A 257 4.11 1.39 7.83
N GLU A 258 2.92 1.83 8.16
CA GLU A 258 2.54 2.01 9.56
C GLU A 258 1.72 0.83 10.09
N LEU A 259 0.77 0.32 9.30
CA LEU A 259 -0.05 -0.83 9.69
C LEU A 259 0.80 -2.08 9.95
N GLY A 260 1.66 -2.44 9.00
CA GLY A 260 2.51 -3.63 9.10
C GLY A 260 3.46 -3.58 10.29
N ASP A 261 4.11 -2.43 10.51
CA ASP A 261 5.01 -2.23 11.64
C ASP A 261 4.27 -2.20 12.98
N ARG A 262 3.06 -1.66 13.05
CA ARG A 262 2.20 -1.75 14.24
C ARG A 262 1.85 -3.19 14.57
N ILE A 263 1.43 -3.98 13.58
CA ILE A 263 1.11 -5.41 13.76
C ILE A 263 2.34 -6.15 14.28
N ARG A 264 3.50 -5.95 13.64
CA ARG A 264 4.77 -6.58 14.05
C ARG A 264 5.16 -6.22 15.49
N ARG A 265 5.08 -4.94 15.87
CA ARG A 265 5.39 -4.49 17.23
C ARG A 265 4.46 -5.11 18.27
N LEU A 266 3.15 -4.99 18.08
CA LEU A 266 2.15 -5.58 18.98
C LEU A 266 2.34 -7.09 19.16
N ARG A 267 2.67 -7.79 18.08
CA ARG A 267 2.95 -9.23 18.10
C ARG A 267 4.22 -9.52 18.93
N ARG A 268 5.27 -8.72 18.79
CA ARG A 268 6.52 -8.87 19.58
C ARG A 268 6.33 -8.52 21.06
N ASP A 269 5.57 -7.48 21.36
CA ASP A 269 5.28 -7.05 22.74
C ASP A 269 4.42 -8.10 23.46
N ARG A 270 3.60 -8.86 22.73
CA ARG A 270 2.86 -10.04 23.21
C ARG A 270 3.75 -11.28 23.32
N GLY A 271 4.81 -11.20 24.13
CA GLY A 271 5.65 -12.36 24.46
C GLY A 271 6.44 -12.92 23.26
N ASN A 272 6.81 -12.05 22.33
CA ASN A 272 7.54 -12.38 21.10
C ASN A 272 6.84 -13.44 20.23
N MET A 273 5.52 -13.36 20.13
CA MET A 273 4.68 -14.25 19.31
C MET A 273 5.21 -14.34 17.88
N LYS A 274 5.26 -15.53 17.28
CA LYS A 274 5.72 -15.72 15.89
C LYS A 274 4.64 -15.37 14.86
N ALA A 275 5.02 -15.07 13.61
CA ALA A 275 4.07 -14.74 12.55
C ALA A 275 3.06 -15.88 12.31
N GLY A 276 3.53 -17.13 12.24
CA GLY A 276 2.67 -18.31 12.12
C GLY A 276 1.69 -18.52 13.29
N GLU A 277 2.04 -18.06 14.51
CA GLU A 277 1.13 -18.12 15.66
C GLU A 277 -0.06 -17.16 15.48
N LEU A 278 0.22 -15.91 15.09
CA LEU A 278 -0.82 -14.93 14.77
C LEU A 278 -1.68 -15.41 13.59
N ALA A 279 -1.06 -15.95 12.56
CA ALA A 279 -1.74 -16.48 11.37
C ALA A 279 -2.77 -17.56 11.75
N ARG A 280 -2.37 -18.52 12.60
CA ARG A 280 -3.24 -19.56 13.14
C ARG A 280 -4.40 -18.98 13.97
N MET A 281 -4.15 -17.95 14.78
CA MET A 281 -5.20 -17.30 15.59
C MET A 281 -6.27 -16.61 14.74
N ILE A 282 -5.89 -16.01 13.61
CA ILE A 282 -6.83 -15.29 12.74
C ILE A 282 -7.35 -16.12 11.56
N GLY A 283 -6.83 -17.33 11.37
CA GLY A 283 -7.25 -18.28 10.34
C GLY A 283 -6.76 -17.93 8.93
N VAL A 284 -5.48 -17.58 8.81
CA VAL A 284 -4.78 -17.32 7.53
C VAL A 284 -3.45 -18.05 7.50
N ASP A 285 -2.80 -18.08 6.34
CA ASP A 285 -1.44 -18.60 6.17
C ASP A 285 -0.38 -17.66 6.77
N GLU A 286 0.74 -18.22 7.23
CA GLU A 286 1.86 -17.42 7.79
C GLU A 286 2.40 -16.40 6.79
N ALA A 287 2.48 -16.76 5.51
CA ALA A 287 2.97 -15.86 4.46
C ALA A 287 2.10 -14.60 4.35
N TYR A 288 0.80 -14.68 4.66
CA TYR A 288 -0.08 -13.51 4.66
C TYR A 288 0.29 -12.50 5.75
N ILE A 289 0.65 -12.97 6.96
CA ILE A 289 1.15 -12.10 8.03
C ILE A 289 2.49 -11.49 7.63
N GLN A 290 3.38 -12.26 7.01
CA GLN A 290 4.65 -11.75 6.50
C GLN A 290 4.43 -10.66 5.45
N THR A 291 3.51 -10.85 4.50
CA THR A 291 3.10 -9.83 3.52
C THR A 291 2.59 -8.58 4.22
N LEU A 292 1.67 -8.70 5.19
CA LEU A 292 1.15 -7.56 5.94
C LEU A 292 2.25 -6.74 6.64
N GLU A 293 3.26 -7.42 7.18
CA GLU A 293 4.33 -6.74 7.90
C GLU A 293 5.43 -6.18 6.99
N THR A 294 5.54 -6.63 5.73
CA THR A 294 6.66 -6.28 4.84
C THR A 294 6.26 -5.46 3.62
N LYS A 295 4.99 -5.53 3.19
CA LYS A 295 4.46 -4.79 2.04
C LYS A 295 3.62 -3.61 2.50
N HIS A 296 3.48 -2.63 1.61
CA HIS A 296 2.66 -1.45 1.86
C HIS A 296 1.19 -1.85 2.08
N GLU A 297 0.46 -1.11 2.91
CA GLU A 297 -0.94 -1.40 3.24
C GLU A 297 -1.89 -1.31 2.05
N GLN A 298 -1.56 -0.55 1.00
CA GLN A 298 -2.31 -0.56 -0.26
C GLN A 298 -2.14 -1.86 -1.07
N ILE A 299 -1.00 -2.55 -0.93
CA ILE A 299 -0.78 -3.85 -1.59
C ILE A 299 -1.42 -4.96 -0.75
N SER A 300 -1.12 -4.98 0.55
CA SER A 300 -1.59 -6.04 1.44
C SER A 300 -3.08 -5.93 1.75
N ASN A 301 -3.62 -4.72 1.74
CA ASN A 301 -5.03 -4.31 1.82
C ASN A 301 -5.92 -5.30 2.62
N PRO A 302 -5.64 -5.51 3.92
CA PRO A 302 -6.38 -6.49 4.69
C PRO A 302 -7.84 -6.09 4.83
N SER A 303 -8.74 -7.03 4.55
CA SER A 303 -10.17 -6.81 4.78
C SER A 303 -10.45 -6.42 6.23
N LEU A 304 -11.54 -5.67 6.46
CA LEU A 304 -11.98 -5.30 7.80
C LEU A 304 -12.15 -6.51 8.74
N LYS A 305 -12.53 -7.68 8.20
CA LYS A 305 -12.64 -8.94 8.96
C LYS A 305 -11.28 -9.41 9.47
N ILE A 306 -10.24 -9.32 8.64
CA ILE A 306 -8.86 -9.64 9.01
C ILE A 306 -8.38 -8.67 10.08
N LEU A 307 -8.55 -7.36 9.88
CA LEU A 307 -8.15 -6.33 10.85
C LEU A 307 -8.81 -6.53 12.22
N ARG A 308 -10.11 -6.87 12.24
CA ARG A 308 -10.85 -7.20 13.47
C ARG A 308 -10.30 -8.42 14.19
N ARG A 309 -9.94 -9.47 13.44
CA ARG A 309 -9.34 -10.68 14.02
C ARG A 309 -7.95 -10.40 14.56
N ILE A 310 -7.14 -9.62 13.85
CA ILE A 310 -5.82 -9.17 14.30
C ILE A 310 -5.95 -8.37 15.60
N ALA A 311 -6.84 -7.37 15.64
CA ALA A 311 -7.06 -6.55 16.83
C ALA A 311 -7.44 -7.41 18.05
N ARG A 312 -8.34 -8.39 17.89
CA ARG A 312 -8.71 -9.33 18.96
C ARG A 312 -7.56 -10.23 19.38
N ALA A 313 -6.84 -10.82 18.41
CA ALA A 313 -5.73 -11.73 18.68
C ALA A 313 -4.58 -11.02 19.43
N LEU A 314 -4.32 -9.77 19.10
CA LEU A 314 -3.31 -8.93 19.74
C LEU A 314 -3.84 -8.17 20.96
N SER A 315 -5.15 -8.31 21.26
CA SER A 315 -5.87 -7.63 22.35
C SER A 315 -5.67 -6.10 22.34
N THR A 316 -5.90 -5.51 21.18
CA THR A 316 -5.87 -4.06 20.96
C THR A 316 -7.17 -3.60 20.27
N SER A 317 -7.30 -2.30 20.03
CA SER A 317 -8.46 -1.74 19.31
C SER A 317 -8.25 -1.73 17.80
N GLU A 318 -9.35 -1.86 17.04
CA GLU A 318 -9.35 -1.70 15.57
C GLU A 318 -8.77 -0.34 15.16
N ALA A 319 -9.13 0.73 15.89
CA ALA A 319 -8.65 2.09 15.66
C ALA A 319 -7.12 2.18 15.79
N TYR A 320 -6.55 1.59 16.83
CA TYR A 320 -5.09 1.57 17.02
C TYR A 320 -4.36 0.80 15.92
N VAL A 321 -4.89 -0.36 15.52
CA VAL A 321 -4.30 -1.15 14.42
C VAL A 321 -4.26 -0.34 13.13
N ILE A 322 -5.38 0.29 12.76
CA ILE A 322 -5.55 0.98 11.48
C ILE A 322 -4.82 2.32 11.45
N SER A 323 -4.96 3.14 12.48
CA SER A 323 -4.53 4.55 12.45
C SER A 323 -3.40 4.88 13.43
N GLY A 324 -2.98 3.93 14.27
CA GLY A 324 -2.09 4.21 15.39
C GLY A 324 -2.71 5.07 16.49
N GLN A 325 -3.93 5.56 16.30
CA GLN A 325 -4.63 6.36 17.29
C GLN A 325 -4.85 5.52 18.55
N GLN A 326 -4.17 5.92 19.61
CA GLN A 326 -4.46 5.42 20.95
C GLN A 326 -5.81 6.00 21.35
N VAL A 327 -6.83 5.14 21.46
CA VAL A 327 -8.09 5.55 22.08
C VAL A 327 -7.79 5.79 23.55
N PRO A 328 -7.94 7.02 24.08
CA PRO A 328 -7.71 7.27 25.49
C PRO A 328 -8.65 6.38 26.31
N ILE A 329 -8.09 5.63 27.26
CA ILE A 329 -8.85 4.68 28.11
C ILE A 329 -10.06 5.34 28.79
N GLN A 330 -9.94 6.65 29.04
CA GLN A 330 -10.97 7.56 29.53
C GLN A 330 -12.33 7.43 28.84
N GLN A 331 -12.37 7.04 27.55
CA GLN A 331 -13.60 7.08 26.76
C GLN A 331 -14.44 5.80 26.78
N LYS A 332 -13.96 4.67 27.34
CA LYS A 332 -14.69 3.38 27.24
C LYS A 332 -14.71 2.52 28.51
N ASP A 333 -13.92 2.83 29.53
CA ASP A 333 -13.76 1.97 30.71
C ASP A 333 -14.30 2.61 31.98
N GLN A 334 -15.44 2.11 32.48
CA GLN A 334 -16.07 2.62 33.70
C GLN A 334 -15.11 2.55 34.90
N ARG A 335 -14.27 1.51 35.00
CA ARG A 335 -13.34 1.35 36.12
C ARG A 335 -12.24 2.41 36.09
N PHE A 336 -11.75 2.76 34.91
CA PHE A 336 -10.79 3.85 34.76
C PHE A 336 -11.36 5.19 35.24
N ASN A 337 -12.64 5.44 34.94
CA ASN A 337 -13.36 6.63 35.43
C ASN A 337 -13.58 6.58 36.95
N ASP A 338 -13.84 5.41 37.52
CA ASP A 338 -13.97 5.25 38.96
C ASP A 338 -12.63 5.51 39.67
N HIS A 339 -11.51 5.13 39.06
CA HIS A 339 -10.17 5.42 39.59
C HIS A 339 -9.82 6.90 39.53
N LEU A 340 -10.25 7.60 38.46
CA LEU A 340 -10.11 9.06 38.34
C LEU A 340 -10.89 9.76 39.46
N ARG A 341 -12.17 9.41 39.62
CA ARG A 341 -13.03 9.96 40.69
C ARG A 341 -12.44 9.73 42.08
N ALA A 342 -11.83 8.57 42.32
CA ALA A 342 -11.19 8.26 43.60
C ALA A 342 -9.95 9.14 43.86
N LEU A 343 -9.18 9.48 42.81
CA LEU A 343 -8.07 10.42 42.94
C LEU A 343 -8.58 11.85 43.16
N ASP A 344 -9.60 12.28 42.41
CA ASP A 344 -10.22 13.61 42.54
C ASP A 344 -10.74 13.82 43.98
N ALA A 345 -11.43 12.83 44.54
CA ALA A 345 -11.88 12.87 45.94
C ALA A 345 -10.71 13.02 46.94
N LEU A 346 -9.57 12.35 46.68
CA LEU A 346 -8.38 12.49 47.52
C LEU A 346 -7.74 13.88 47.39
N VAL A 347 -7.78 14.49 46.21
CA VAL A 347 -7.29 15.86 45.99
C VAL A 347 -8.08 16.85 46.84
N GLU A 348 -9.41 16.73 46.87
CA GLU A 348 -10.30 17.55 47.70
C GLU A 348 -9.99 17.38 49.20
N GLU A 349 -9.76 16.16 49.67
CA GLU A 349 -9.46 15.86 51.08
C GLU A 349 -8.08 16.38 51.53
N THR A 350 -7.08 16.34 50.66
CA THR A 350 -5.67 16.50 51.06
C THR A 350 -5.02 17.79 50.58
N SER A 351 -5.75 18.63 49.84
CA SER A 351 -5.21 19.81 49.16
C SER A 351 -3.97 19.49 48.32
N MET A 352 -4.04 18.38 47.59
CA MET A 352 -2.94 17.87 46.77
C MET A 352 -2.53 18.89 45.70
N SER A 353 -1.22 19.06 45.47
CA SER A 353 -0.74 19.97 44.43
C SER A 353 -1.03 19.42 43.02
N ALA A 354 -1.27 20.31 42.06
CA ALA A 354 -1.49 19.92 40.66
C ALA A 354 -0.32 19.12 40.06
N LYS A 355 0.91 19.34 40.57
CA LYS A 355 2.10 18.59 40.17
C LYS A 355 2.04 17.14 40.67
N ASP A 356 1.73 16.94 41.95
CA ASP A 356 1.61 15.61 42.54
C ASP A 356 0.45 14.83 41.93
N TYR A 357 -0.67 15.50 41.68
CA TYR A 357 -1.81 14.94 40.95
C TYR A 357 -1.40 14.41 39.58
N LYS A 358 -0.69 15.23 38.79
CA LYS A 358 -0.23 14.83 37.46
C LYS A 358 0.74 13.66 37.50
N GLU A 359 1.66 13.64 38.48
CA GLU A 359 2.65 12.56 38.64
C GLU A 359 1.96 11.24 39.00
N LEU A 360 1.08 11.28 40.01
CA LEU A 360 0.29 10.13 40.45
C LEU A 360 -0.63 9.59 39.35
N TRP A 361 -1.33 10.48 38.65
CA TRP A 361 -2.24 10.08 37.59
C TRP A 361 -1.49 9.48 36.40
N SER A 362 -0.40 10.10 35.95
CA SER A 362 0.38 9.58 34.80
C SER A 362 0.94 8.19 35.09
N GLU A 363 1.50 7.98 36.29
CA GLU A 363 2.02 6.67 36.68
C GLU A 363 0.90 5.61 36.78
N HIS A 364 -0.28 5.99 37.26
CA HIS A 364 -1.43 5.10 37.31
C HIS A 364 -1.93 4.75 35.92
N VAL A 365 -2.00 5.70 34.98
CA VAL A 365 -2.38 5.43 33.59
C VAL A 365 -1.41 4.42 32.97
N GLU A 366 -0.10 4.57 33.18
CA GLU A 366 0.91 3.63 32.70
C GLU A 366 0.71 2.22 33.28
N LYS A 367 0.52 2.10 34.61
CA LYS A 367 0.25 0.81 35.25
C LYS A 367 -1.07 0.18 34.81
N TYR A 368 -2.11 1.00 34.63
CA TYR A 368 -3.42 0.55 34.17
C TYR A 368 -3.37 0.04 32.73
N GLN A 369 -2.62 0.74 31.85
CA GLN A 369 -2.34 0.31 30.48
C GLN A 369 -1.55 -1.00 30.45
N TYR A 370 -0.55 -1.14 31.32
CA TYR A 370 0.22 -2.37 31.45
C TYR A 370 -0.63 -3.54 31.95
N ALA A 371 -1.48 -3.33 32.95
CA ALA A 371 -2.40 -4.36 33.43
C ALA A 371 -3.40 -4.81 32.34
N LEU A 372 -3.87 -3.88 31.50
CA LEU A 372 -4.74 -4.17 30.36
C LEU A 372 -4.04 -5.01 29.27
N SER A 373 -2.71 -4.91 29.15
CA SER A 373 -1.95 -5.62 28.12
C SER A 373 -1.61 -7.07 28.49
N LEU A 374 -1.76 -7.50 29.75
CA LEU A 374 -1.49 -8.86 30.18
C LEU A 374 -2.66 -9.82 29.88
N PRO A 375 -2.43 -10.99 29.24
CA PRO A 375 -3.49 -11.98 28.97
C PRO A 375 -3.77 -12.85 30.21
N GLY A 376 -5.05 -13.16 30.48
CA GLY A 376 -5.46 -14.27 31.36
C GLY A 376 -6.09 -13.93 32.71
N ALA A 377 -5.98 -12.68 33.20
CA ALA A 377 -6.73 -12.21 34.36
C ALA A 377 -6.82 -10.67 34.35
N ASP A 378 -8.00 -10.14 34.66
CA ASP A 378 -8.21 -8.70 34.78
C ASP A 378 -7.78 -8.22 36.17
N ASN A 379 -6.49 -7.89 36.31
CA ASN A 379 -5.88 -7.48 37.57
C ASN A 379 -6.15 -6.00 37.93
N ARG A 380 -7.08 -5.34 37.23
CA ARG A 380 -7.39 -3.91 37.45
C ARG A 380 -8.16 -3.65 38.74
N VAL A 381 -8.65 -4.69 39.42
CA VAL A 381 -9.45 -4.59 40.66
C VAL A 381 -8.61 -4.10 41.85
N GLU A 382 -7.29 -4.33 41.84
CA GLU A 382 -6.39 -3.99 42.96
C GLU A 382 -5.78 -2.58 42.87
N ILE A 383 -6.02 -1.85 41.77
CA ILE A 383 -5.33 -0.60 41.46
C ILE A 383 -6.38 0.51 41.32
N GLY A 384 -6.16 1.69 41.91
CA GLY A 384 -7.01 2.88 41.68
C GLY A 384 -8.18 3.10 42.64
N GLY A 385 -8.37 2.23 43.64
CA GLY A 385 -9.27 2.49 44.77
C GLY A 385 -8.71 3.55 45.74
N ARG A 386 -9.53 3.99 46.71
CA ARG A 386 -9.13 5.00 47.70
C ARG A 386 -7.85 4.63 48.44
N GLN A 387 -7.77 3.40 48.96
CA GLN A 387 -6.61 2.94 49.73
C GLN A 387 -5.32 2.96 48.88
N TYR A 388 -5.41 2.53 47.63
CA TYR A 388 -4.31 2.62 46.67
C TYR A 388 -3.81 4.06 46.53
N TRP A 389 -4.70 5.03 46.32
CA TRP A 389 -4.30 6.42 46.13
C TRP A 389 -3.67 7.04 47.38
N VAL A 390 -4.19 6.71 48.57
CA VAL A 390 -3.60 7.13 49.85
C VAL A 390 -2.17 6.60 49.98
N GLU A 391 -1.97 5.29 49.73
CA GLU A 391 -0.65 4.67 49.81
C GLU A 391 0.34 5.27 48.81
N ARG A 392 -0.10 5.51 47.57
CA ARG A 392 0.73 6.13 46.52
C ARG A 392 1.09 7.57 46.86
N TYR A 393 0.15 8.36 47.38
CA TYR A 393 0.42 9.74 47.75
C TYR A 393 1.36 9.83 48.95
N ASP A 394 1.21 8.95 49.95
CA ASP A 394 2.14 8.86 51.08
C ASP A 394 3.55 8.45 50.64
N GLN A 395 3.66 7.51 49.68
CA GLN A 395 4.95 7.14 49.09
C GLN A 395 5.59 8.31 48.34
N LEU A 396 4.81 9.08 47.58
CA LEU A 396 5.29 10.27 46.88
C LEU A 396 5.78 11.33 47.88
N LYS A 397 5.02 11.60 48.95
CA LYS A 397 5.45 12.51 50.04
C LYS A 397 6.73 12.04 50.71
N LYS A 398 6.87 10.74 50.98
CA LYS A 398 8.10 10.15 51.55
C LYS A 398 9.30 10.24 50.61
N LYS A 399 9.08 10.13 49.30
CA LYS A 399 10.12 10.30 48.27
C LYS A 399 10.58 11.75 48.20
N ILE A 400 9.64 12.70 48.27
CA ILE A 400 9.93 14.14 48.33
C ILE A 400 10.67 14.48 49.64
N SER A 401 10.27 13.91 50.78
CA SER A 401 10.93 14.15 52.06
C SER A 401 12.34 13.55 52.14
N LYS A 402 12.60 12.44 51.45
CA LYS A 402 13.95 11.82 51.33
C LYS A 402 14.84 12.48 50.26
N GLY A 403 14.25 13.17 49.29
CA GLY A 403 14.95 13.96 48.28
C GLY A 403 15.27 15.41 48.72
N GLY A 404 14.82 15.81 49.90
CA GLY A 404 15.10 17.11 50.50
C GLY A 404 16.39 17.09 51.32
N LYS A 405 17.46 17.62 50.72
CA LYS A 405 18.84 17.84 51.24
C LYS A 405 19.80 16.65 51.16
N LEU A 406 20.55 16.62 50.06
CA LEU A 406 22.00 16.57 50.15
C LEU A 406 22.50 17.95 49.69
N PHE A 407 22.97 18.75 50.64
CA PHE A 407 23.97 19.77 50.34
C PHE A 407 25.27 19.07 49.97
#